data_AF-A0A7S4KU71-F1
#
_entry.id   AF-A0A7S4KU71-F1
#
_cell.length_a   1.000
_cell.length_b   1.000
_cell.length_c   1.000
_cell.angle_alpha   90.00
_cell.angle_beta   90.00
_cell.angle_gamma   90.00
#
_symmetry.space_group_name_H-M   'P 1'
#
loop_
_entity.id
_entity.type
_entity.pdbx_description
1 polymer ?
#
loop_
_entity_poly.entity_id
_entity_poly.type
_entity_poly.pdbx_seq_one_letter_code
_entity_poly.pdbx_strand_id
1 'polypeptide(L)'
;WDGLTFNTQNEVTQINWNQLTLTGSITLQWLPPTVTSLRCRYSGFRGTLNLTCLPDSIEVSANLLTGDLLLEQLPPKIQEFFVSHAYLSGTLNITQLPESLEKLGVEGNSFTGTVCLTQLPSYLKGLFLEGN
;
A
#
# COMPACT_ATOMS: atom_id res chain seq x y z
N TRP A 1 13.22 4.13 19.41
CA TRP A 1 13.25 4.71 18.05
C TRP A 1 11.82 5.07 17.73
N ASP A 2 11.56 6.35 17.50
CA ASP A 2 10.19 6.81 17.25
C ASP A 2 9.62 6.13 16.00
N GLY A 3 8.33 5.79 16.07
CA GLY A 3 7.62 5.14 14.97
C GLY A 3 7.82 3.63 14.86
N LEU A 4 8.68 2.99 15.66
CA LEU A 4 8.84 1.53 15.64
C LEU A 4 8.10 0.85 16.79
N THR A 5 7.39 -0.24 16.49
CA THR A 5 6.80 -1.14 17.49
C THR A 5 7.53 -2.48 17.48
N PHE A 6 7.74 -3.07 18.66
CA PHE A 6 8.51 -4.29 18.83
C PHE A 6 7.67 -5.41 19.45
N ASN A 7 7.96 -6.66 19.09
CA ASN A 7 7.40 -7.83 19.76
C ASN A 7 8.16 -8.16 21.07
N THR A 8 7.76 -9.24 21.74
CA THR A 8 8.41 -9.74 22.97
C THR A 8 9.85 -10.21 22.80
N GLN A 9 10.28 -10.44 21.55
CA GLN A 9 11.64 -10.84 21.16
C GLN A 9 12.49 -9.63 20.73
N ASN A 10 11.97 -8.40 20.89
CA ASN A 10 12.61 -7.15 20.50
C ASN A 10 12.85 -7.00 18.97
N GLU A 11 12.01 -7.64 18.16
CA GLU A 11 12.01 -7.51 16.69
C GLU A 11 10.96 -6.49 16.24
N VAL A 12 11.26 -5.75 15.18
CA VAL A 12 10.35 -4.72 14.65
C VAL A 12 9.14 -5.38 14.00
N THR A 13 7.93 -4.97 14.41
CA THR A 13 6.66 -5.48 13.87
C THR A 13 5.85 -4.43 13.15
N GLN A 14 5.98 -3.16 13.55
CA GLN A 14 5.30 -2.06 12.88
C GLN A 14 6.25 -0.89 12.68
N ILE A 15 6.09 -0.25 11.54
CA ILE A 15 6.86 0.92 11.13
C ILE A 15 5.88 2.05 10.84
N ASN A 16 6.03 3.15 11.56
CA ASN A 16 5.30 4.39 11.34
C ASN A 16 6.31 5.50 11.02
N TRP A 17 6.38 5.83 9.75
CA TRP A 17 7.24 6.85 9.17
C TRP A 17 6.45 8.07 8.68
N ASN A 18 5.28 8.30 9.28
CA ASN A 18 4.49 9.47 8.98
C ASN A 18 5.27 10.76 9.26
N GLN A 19 5.15 11.72 8.36
CA GLN A 19 5.74 13.06 8.45
C GLN A 19 7.27 13.06 8.54
N LEU A 20 7.93 11.93 8.29
CA LEU A 20 9.37 11.90 8.14
C LEU A 20 9.72 12.48 6.78
N THR A 21 10.61 13.48 6.75
CA THR A 21 11.14 14.05 5.50
C THR A 21 12.15 13.06 4.89
N LEU A 22 11.65 11.96 4.35
CA LEU A 22 12.47 10.90 3.78
C LEU A 22 12.90 11.34 2.39
N THR A 23 14.21 11.48 2.20
CA THR A 23 14.80 11.75 0.88
C THR A 23 15.34 10.44 0.30
N GLY A 24 15.10 10.22 -0.99
CA GLY A 24 15.51 9.00 -1.70
C GLY A 24 14.36 8.01 -1.96
N SER A 25 14.70 6.84 -2.52
CA SER A 25 13.79 5.73 -2.77
C SER A 25 13.86 4.73 -1.63
N ILE A 26 12.72 4.28 -1.09
CA ILE A 26 12.69 3.15 -0.16
C ILE A 26 12.36 1.87 -0.90
N THR A 27 13.22 0.89 -0.73
CA THR A 27 12.99 -0.46 -1.22
C THR A 27 12.45 -1.32 -0.09
N LEU A 28 11.15 -1.65 -0.17
CA LEU A 28 10.44 -2.41 0.86
C LEU A 28 10.92 -3.87 0.98
N GLN A 29 11.67 -4.37 -0.01
CA GLN A 29 12.22 -5.72 -0.02
C GLN A 29 13.20 -6.03 1.14
N TRP A 30 13.71 -5.00 1.82
CA TRP A 30 14.64 -5.14 2.94
C TRP A 30 13.99 -4.98 4.30
N LEU A 31 12.66 -4.85 4.35
CA LEU A 31 11.96 -4.86 5.62
C LEU A 31 12.16 -6.21 6.31
N PRO A 32 12.39 -6.23 7.63
CA PRO A 32 12.40 -7.48 8.39
C PRO A 32 11.10 -8.26 8.14
N PRO A 33 11.15 -9.60 8.01
CA PRO A 33 9.96 -10.41 7.77
C PRO A 33 8.94 -10.36 8.92
N THR A 34 9.36 -9.87 10.08
CA THR A 34 8.50 -9.62 11.25
C THR A 34 7.63 -8.38 11.11
N VAL A 35 7.92 -7.48 10.15
CA VAL A 35 7.13 -6.27 9.92
C VAL A 35 5.83 -6.65 9.23
N THR A 36 4.72 -6.42 9.92
CA THR A 36 3.37 -6.70 9.42
C THR A 36 2.61 -5.42 9.05
N SER A 37 3.06 -4.25 9.53
CA SER A 37 2.43 -2.97 9.22
C SER A 37 3.45 -1.88 8.90
N LEU A 38 3.22 -1.17 7.80
CA LEU A 38 3.98 0.01 7.39
C LEU A 38 3.04 1.18 7.12
N ARG A 39 3.31 2.32 7.76
CA ARG A 39 2.64 3.59 7.50
C ARG A 39 3.64 4.66 7.10
N CYS A 40 3.37 5.32 5.99
CA CYS A 40 4.21 6.34 5.38
C CYS A 40 3.33 7.46 4.84
N ARG A 41 2.80 8.33 5.72
CA ARG A 41 1.97 9.47 5.32
C ARG A 41 2.74 10.77 5.32
N TYR A 42 2.55 11.63 4.33
CA TYR A 42 3.16 12.96 4.27
C TYR A 42 4.70 12.94 4.37
N SER A 43 5.35 11.94 3.76
CA SER A 43 6.79 11.71 3.92
C SER A 43 7.62 12.13 2.71
N GLY A 44 6.97 12.63 1.66
CA GLY A 44 7.63 13.08 0.43
C GLY A 44 8.14 11.94 -0.46
N PHE A 45 7.64 10.71 -0.28
CA PHE A 45 8.03 9.56 -1.10
C PHE A 45 7.79 9.82 -2.58
N ARG A 46 8.79 9.52 -3.41
CA ARG A 46 8.77 9.73 -4.86
C ARG A 46 9.07 8.42 -5.60
N GLY A 47 8.71 8.37 -6.87
CA GLY A 47 8.98 7.24 -7.74
C GLY A 47 7.83 6.22 -7.73
N THR A 48 8.14 4.97 -8.03
CA THR A 48 7.17 3.88 -8.15
C THR A 48 7.11 3.06 -6.85
N LEU A 49 6.01 2.33 -6.68
CA LEU A 49 5.84 1.39 -5.57
C LEU A 49 5.98 -0.05 -6.08
N ASN A 50 6.88 -0.82 -5.48
CA ASN A 50 6.99 -2.26 -5.76
C ASN A 50 6.04 -3.05 -4.85
N LEU A 51 5.16 -3.85 -5.45
CA LEU A 51 4.10 -4.57 -4.75
C LEU A 51 4.47 -6.01 -4.35
N THR A 52 5.61 -6.57 -4.79
CA THR A 52 5.87 -8.01 -4.63
C THR A 52 6.26 -8.44 -3.21
N CYS A 53 6.73 -7.51 -2.36
CA CYS A 53 7.26 -7.79 -1.02
C CYS A 53 6.71 -6.78 0.00
N LEU A 54 5.39 -6.72 0.15
CA LEU A 54 4.73 -5.83 1.10
C LEU A 54 4.44 -6.55 2.44
N PRO A 55 4.45 -5.82 3.56
CA PRO A 55 3.82 -6.28 4.81
C PRO A 55 2.33 -6.56 4.63
N ASP A 56 1.70 -7.24 5.59
CA ASP A 56 0.27 -7.56 5.56
C ASP A 56 -0.64 -6.31 5.54
N SER A 57 -0.19 -5.19 6.08
CA SER A 57 -0.88 -3.90 6.04
C SER A 57 0.06 -2.79 5.61
N ILE A 58 -0.32 -2.04 4.59
CA ILE A 58 0.43 -0.89 4.11
C ILE A 58 -0.47 0.33 3.91
N GLU A 59 0.03 1.48 4.34
CA GLU A 59 -0.59 2.77 4.11
C GLU A 59 0.46 3.79 3.66
N VAL A 60 0.40 4.20 2.41
CA VAL A 60 1.28 5.20 1.80
C VAL A 60 0.42 6.30 1.19
N SER A 61 0.08 7.30 2.00
CA SER A 61 -0.84 8.37 1.58
C SER A 61 -0.19 9.74 1.57
N ALA A 62 -0.68 10.64 0.72
CA ALA A 62 -0.19 12.02 0.62
C ALA A 62 1.32 12.07 0.36
N ASN A 63 1.75 11.36 -0.68
CA ASN A 63 3.13 11.34 -1.16
C ASN A 63 3.19 11.76 -2.63
N LEU A 64 4.38 11.72 -3.20
CA LEU A 64 4.66 12.13 -4.58
C LEU A 64 4.94 10.90 -5.46
N LEU A 65 4.28 9.77 -5.16
CA LEU A 65 4.40 8.54 -5.95
C LEU A 65 3.80 8.73 -7.34
N THR A 66 4.38 8.05 -8.32
CA THR A 66 4.06 8.15 -9.75
C THR A 66 4.11 6.77 -10.39
N GLY A 67 3.51 6.64 -11.58
CA GLY A 67 3.49 5.39 -12.35
C GLY A 67 2.26 4.55 -12.04
N ASP A 68 2.25 3.33 -12.55
CA ASP A 68 1.07 2.47 -12.53
C ASP A 68 1.11 1.49 -11.35
N LEU A 69 -0.06 1.01 -10.92
CA LEU A 69 -0.19 -0.04 -9.92
C LEU A 69 -0.71 -1.33 -10.55
N LEU A 70 0.14 -2.35 -10.58
CA LEU A 70 -0.23 -3.70 -11.03
C LEU A 70 -0.74 -4.51 -9.84
N LEU A 71 -2.00 -4.33 -9.47
CA LEU A 71 -2.61 -4.93 -8.28
C LEU A 71 -2.55 -6.47 -8.27
N GLU A 72 -2.39 -7.10 -9.43
CA GLU A 72 -2.18 -8.55 -9.55
C GLU A 72 -0.85 -9.03 -8.92
N GLN A 73 0.08 -8.10 -8.65
CA GLN A 73 1.33 -8.38 -7.97
C GLN A 73 1.25 -8.25 -6.44
N LEU A 74 0.07 -7.91 -5.90
CA LEU A 74 -0.11 -7.82 -4.45
C LEU A 74 0.20 -9.16 -3.77
N PRO A 75 0.87 -9.17 -2.60
CA PRO A 75 1.23 -10.42 -1.95
C PRO A 75 -0.03 -11.16 -1.49
N PRO A 76 -0.07 -12.50 -1.54
CA PRO A 76 -1.25 -13.29 -1.15
C PRO A 76 -1.71 -13.16 0.29
N LYS A 77 -0.91 -12.52 1.17
CA LYS A 77 -1.21 -12.30 2.59
C LYS A 77 -1.66 -10.88 2.92
N ILE A 78 -1.64 -9.97 1.94
CA ILE A 78 -2.03 -8.57 2.14
C ILE A 78 -3.49 -8.51 2.65
N GLN A 79 -3.73 -7.71 3.67
CA GLN A 79 -5.04 -7.51 4.29
C GLN A 79 -5.53 -6.09 4.07
N GLU A 80 -4.64 -5.10 4.20
CA GLU A 80 -4.97 -3.69 4.00
C GLU A 80 -3.95 -3.05 3.06
N PHE A 81 -4.43 -2.49 1.96
CA PHE A 81 -3.61 -1.77 1.00
C PHE A 81 -4.21 -0.39 0.76
N PHE A 82 -3.52 0.64 1.26
CA PHE A 82 -3.90 2.04 1.07
C PHE A 82 -2.75 2.79 0.41
N VAL A 83 -2.97 3.26 -0.81
CA VAL A 83 -2.03 4.13 -1.52
C VAL A 83 -2.81 5.26 -2.18
N SER A 84 -3.01 6.33 -1.42
CA SER A 84 -3.94 7.41 -1.76
C SER A 84 -3.32 8.78 -1.79
N HIS A 85 -3.98 9.73 -2.46
CA HIS A 85 -3.52 11.11 -2.54
C HIS A 85 -2.08 11.22 -3.07
N ALA A 86 -1.80 10.57 -4.20
CA ALA A 86 -0.52 10.68 -4.92
C ALA A 86 -0.77 10.94 -6.42
N TYR A 87 0.23 10.72 -7.27
CA TYR A 87 0.15 10.94 -8.72
C TYR A 87 0.25 9.63 -9.50
N LEU A 88 -0.26 8.54 -8.92
CA LEU A 88 -0.31 7.25 -9.59
C LEU A 88 -1.36 7.29 -10.71
N SER A 89 -1.11 6.56 -11.78
CA SER A 89 -1.90 6.62 -13.02
C SER A 89 -2.12 5.25 -13.62
N GLY A 90 -2.69 5.21 -14.83
CA GLY A 90 -2.96 3.97 -15.54
C GLY A 90 -4.35 3.41 -15.21
N THR A 91 -4.53 2.12 -15.42
CA THR A 91 -5.81 1.42 -15.21
C THR A 91 -5.69 0.41 -14.08
N LEU A 92 -6.76 0.24 -13.30
CA LEU A 92 -6.80 -0.72 -12.20
C LEU A 92 -7.50 -2.01 -12.62
N ASN A 93 -6.81 -3.14 -12.47
CA ASN A 93 -7.43 -4.45 -12.54
C ASN A 93 -7.67 -5.01 -11.13
N ILE A 94 -8.92 -4.95 -10.68
CA ILE A 94 -9.33 -5.45 -9.36
C ILE A 94 -9.97 -6.84 -9.40
N THR A 95 -9.88 -7.54 -10.53
CA THR A 95 -10.48 -8.89 -10.69
C THR A 95 -9.64 -10.02 -10.12
N GLN A 96 -8.36 -9.74 -9.81
CA GLN A 96 -7.41 -10.73 -9.27
C GLN A 96 -6.81 -10.26 -7.94
N LEU A 97 -7.63 -9.62 -7.11
CA LEU A 97 -7.21 -9.23 -5.76
C LEU A 97 -7.00 -10.48 -4.89
N PRO A 98 -6.02 -10.47 -3.97
CA PRO A 98 -5.83 -11.57 -3.02
C PRO A 98 -7.07 -11.82 -2.16
N GLU A 99 -7.40 -13.10 -1.89
CA GLU A 99 -8.54 -13.47 -1.05
C GLU A 99 -8.44 -12.96 0.39
N SER A 100 -7.22 -12.70 0.89
CA SER A 100 -6.99 -12.13 2.21
C SER A 100 -7.27 -10.63 2.31
N LEU A 101 -7.44 -9.95 1.17
CA LEU A 101 -7.55 -8.49 1.13
C LEU A 101 -8.91 -8.06 1.71
N GLU A 102 -8.86 -7.33 2.81
CA GLU A 102 -10.04 -6.80 3.49
C GLU A 102 -10.36 -5.37 3.08
N LYS A 103 -9.35 -4.55 2.80
CA LYS A 103 -9.53 -3.15 2.40
C LYS A 103 -8.55 -2.74 1.32
N LEU A 104 -9.09 -2.12 0.28
CA LEU A 104 -8.35 -1.50 -0.81
C LEU A 104 -8.71 -0.02 -0.90
N GLY A 105 -7.73 0.86 -0.73
CA GLY A 105 -7.87 2.30 -0.95
C GLY A 105 -6.83 2.82 -1.91
N VAL A 106 -7.27 3.41 -3.01
CA VAL A 106 -6.43 4.08 -4.01
C VAL A 106 -7.03 5.43 -4.41
N GLU A 107 -7.83 6.01 -3.52
CA GLU A 107 -8.52 7.26 -3.70
C GLU A 107 -7.57 8.44 -3.91
N GLY A 108 -8.01 9.46 -4.66
CA GLY A 108 -7.23 10.67 -4.86
C GLY A 108 -5.94 10.49 -5.65
N ASN A 109 -5.88 9.54 -6.59
CA ASN A 109 -4.79 9.44 -7.57
C ASN A 109 -5.28 9.94 -8.94
N SER A 110 -4.73 9.42 -10.03
CA SER A 110 -5.07 9.77 -11.41
C SER A 110 -5.34 8.51 -12.24
N PHE A 111 -5.94 7.49 -11.61
CA PHE A 111 -6.32 6.26 -12.29
C PHE A 111 -7.48 6.50 -13.25
N THR A 112 -7.47 5.82 -14.39
CA THR A 112 -8.49 5.95 -15.43
C THR A 112 -9.04 4.58 -15.83
N GLY A 113 -10.04 4.58 -16.70
CA GLY A 113 -10.68 3.37 -17.21
C GLY A 113 -11.85 2.92 -16.34
N THR A 114 -12.23 1.65 -16.50
CA THR A 114 -13.40 1.05 -15.85
C THR A 114 -12.98 -0.09 -14.94
N VAL A 115 -13.63 -0.19 -13.79
CA VAL A 115 -13.42 -1.28 -12.84
C VAL A 115 -14.51 -2.34 -12.94
N CYS A 116 -14.13 -3.62 -12.81
CA CYS A 116 -15.06 -4.74 -12.80
C CYS A 116 -15.32 -5.17 -11.35
N LEU A 117 -16.55 -4.96 -10.86
CA LEU A 117 -16.93 -5.24 -9.47
C LEU A 117 -17.52 -6.63 -9.25
N THR A 118 -17.55 -7.49 -10.28
CA THR A 118 -18.22 -8.81 -10.20
C THR A 118 -17.30 -9.93 -9.68
N GLN A 119 -16.01 -9.67 -9.48
CA GLN A 119 -14.99 -10.65 -9.06
C GLN A 119 -14.21 -10.17 -7.84
N LEU A 120 -14.88 -9.47 -6.92
CA LEU A 120 -14.25 -9.02 -5.69
C LEU A 120 -14.07 -10.19 -4.71
N PRO A 121 -12.96 -10.21 -3.93
CA PRO A 121 -12.76 -11.20 -2.88
C PRO A 121 -13.92 -11.21 -1.87
N SER A 122 -14.23 -12.40 -1.36
CA SER A 122 -15.33 -12.59 -0.41
C SER A 122 -15.12 -11.88 0.93
N TYR A 123 -13.87 -11.68 1.33
CA TYR A 123 -13.48 -10.99 2.57
C TYR A 123 -13.32 -9.47 2.43
N LEU A 124 -13.52 -8.91 1.23
CA LEU A 124 -13.37 -7.48 1.01
C LEU A 124 -14.50 -6.71 1.71
N LYS A 125 -14.12 -5.88 2.68
CA LYS A 125 -15.02 -5.07 3.52
C LYS A 125 -15.04 -3.60 3.09
N GLY A 126 -13.99 -3.14 2.39
CA GLY A 126 -13.87 -1.74 1.98
C GLY A 126 -13.15 -1.59 0.64
N LEU A 127 -13.72 -0.77 -0.24
CA LEU A 127 -13.16 -0.42 -1.54
C LEU A 127 -13.33 1.10 -1.73
N PHE A 128 -12.22 1.83 -1.77
CA PHE A 128 -12.16 3.29 -1.85
C PHE A 128 -11.41 3.68 -3.13
N LEU A 129 -12.15 4.20 -4.11
CA LEU A 129 -11.67 4.48 -5.48
C LEU A 129 -11.96 5.92 -5.92
N GLU A 130 -12.57 6.73 -5.06
CA GLU A 130 -13.02 8.07 -5.38
C GLU A 130 -11.88 9.04 -5.69
N GLY A 131 -12.18 10.10 -6.45
CA GLY A 131 -11.21 11.15 -6.74
C GLY A 131 -10.06 10.70 -7.65
N ASN A 132 -10.31 9.72 -8.53
CA ASN A 132 -9.44 9.29 -9.62
C ASN A 132 -9.95 9.78 -10.97
#